data_AF-A0A7J6LKG8-F1
#
_entry.id   AF-A0A7J6LKG8-F1
#
_cell.length_a   1.000
_cell.length_b   1.000
_cell.length_c   1.000
_cell.angle_alpha   90.00
_cell.angle_beta   90.00
_cell.angle_gamma   90.00
#
_symmetry.space_group_name_H-M   'P 1'
#
loop_
_entity.id
_entity.type
_entity.pdbx_description
1 polymer ?
#
loop_
_entity_poly.entity_id
_entity_poly.type
_entity_poly.pdbx_seq_one_letter_code
_entity_poly.pdbx_strand_id
1 'polypeptide(L)'
;MSSKEVANAFRWYRAFTKHRGLGRELTHAARYTNFSLQHAWGKFDCQTQLLTREAFVPLMKRNPEVFDCDIANFHPVYFSLMKPSGDIYPEAVAATKAASQLAEKEALKEEQTK
;
A
#
# COMPACT_ATOMS: atom_id res chain seq x y z
N MET A 1 -19.61 7.32 -11.77
CA MET A 1 -19.40 6.69 -10.45
C MET A 1 -19.84 7.68 -9.39
N SER A 2 -20.74 7.29 -8.51
CA SER A 2 -21.19 8.16 -7.41
C SER A 2 -20.05 8.36 -6.41
N SER A 3 -19.85 9.58 -5.90
CA SER A 3 -18.78 9.89 -4.93
C SER A 3 -18.76 8.94 -3.71
N LYS A 4 -19.94 8.43 -3.32
CA LYS A 4 -20.09 7.44 -2.24
C LYS A 4 -19.45 6.09 -2.55
N GLU A 5 -19.50 5.65 -3.81
CA GLU A 5 -18.93 4.36 -4.25
C GLU A 5 -17.39 4.42 -4.22
N VAL A 6 -16.83 5.54 -4.68
CA VAL A 6 -15.38 5.79 -4.63
C VAL A 6 -14.89 5.86 -3.18
N ALA A 7 -15.62 6.55 -2.29
CA ALA A 7 -15.26 6.60 -0.88
C ALA A 7 -15.32 5.23 -0.19
N ASN A 8 -16.26 4.37 -0.58
CA ASN A 8 -16.38 3.02 -0.05
C ASN A 8 -15.25 2.09 -0.54
N ALA A 9 -14.72 2.28 -1.74
CA ALA A 9 -13.57 1.51 -2.23
C ALA A 9 -12.35 1.65 -1.31
N PHE A 10 -12.13 2.84 -0.74
CA PHE A 10 -11.03 3.11 0.20
C PHE A 10 -11.33 2.80 1.66
N ARG A 11 -12.49 2.19 1.98
CA ARG A 11 -12.87 1.84 3.36
C ARG A 11 -11.80 1.01 4.05
N TRP A 12 -11.29 -0.02 3.37
CA TRP A 12 -10.28 -0.91 3.92
C TRP A 12 -8.93 -0.23 4.09
N TYR A 13 -8.53 0.62 3.14
CA TYR A 13 -7.33 1.44 3.27
C TYR A 13 -7.37 2.30 4.54
N ARG A 14 -8.49 3.00 4.79
CA ARG A 14 -8.69 3.82 6.00
C ARG A 14 -8.69 2.99 7.29
N ALA A 15 -9.23 1.78 7.25
CA ALA A 15 -9.18 0.87 8.39
C ALA A 15 -7.73 0.46 8.71
N PHE A 16 -6.94 0.08 7.70
CA PHE A 16 -5.54 -0.30 7.90
C PHE A 16 -4.66 0.86 8.35
N THR A 17 -4.89 2.08 7.86
CA THR A 17 -4.14 3.26 8.33
C THR A 17 -4.46 3.60 9.78
N LYS A 18 -5.72 3.44 10.22
CA LYS A 18 -6.10 3.63 11.63
C LYS A 18 -5.41 2.64 12.57
N HIS A 19 -5.14 1.42 12.10
CA HIS A 19 -4.46 0.38 12.86
C HIS A 19 -2.94 0.33 12.64
N ARG A 20 -2.38 1.31 11.92
CA ARG A 20 -0.94 1.40 11.67
C ARG A 20 -0.22 1.69 12.99
N GLY A 21 0.69 0.79 13.37
CA GLY A 21 1.51 0.99 14.58
C GLY A 21 0.83 0.61 15.89
N LEU A 22 -0.33 -0.06 15.86
CA LEU A 22 -0.74 -0.91 16.98
C LEU A 22 0.28 -2.03 17.08
N GLY A 23 1.39 -1.72 17.75
CA GLY A 23 2.44 -2.66 18.07
C GLY A 23 1.77 -3.89 18.66
N ARG A 24 2.23 -5.06 18.22
CA ARG A 24 1.86 -6.30 18.89
C ARG A 24 2.44 -6.17 20.30
N GLU A 25 1.66 -5.65 21.24
CA GLU A 25 1.86 -5.90 22.67
C GLU A 25 1.62 -7.40 22.82
N LEU A 26 2.67 -8.15 22.48
CA LEU A 26 2.80 -9.54 22.81
C LEU A 26 2.86 -9.55 24.32
N THR A 27 1.69 -9.67 24.94
CA THR A 27 1.55 -10.32 26.24
C THR A 27 2.06 -11.76 26.04
N HIS A 28 3.39 -11.87 26.01
CA HIS A 28 4.18 -13.07 25.74
C HIS A 28 3.85 -14.22 26.71
N ALA A 29 3.11 -13.93 27.78
CA ALA A 29 2.68 -14.89 28.78
C ALA A 29 1.69 -15.95 28.25
N ALA A 30 0.99 -15.73 27.12
CA ALA A 30 -0.12 -16.61 26.71
C ALA A 30 0.14 -17.49 25.46
N ARG A 31 1.26 -17.32 24.75
CA ARG A 31 1.50 -18.02 23.47
C ARG A 31 2.82 -18.77 23.48
N TYR A 32 2.82 -19.96 22.88
CA TYR A 32 4.04 -20.73 22.66
C TYR A 32 5.05 -19.89 21.87
N THR A 33 6.28 -19.82 22.37
CA THR A 33 7.42 -19.26 21.64
C THR A 33 8.67 -20.04 22.00
N ASN A 34 9.34 -20.58 20.98
CA ASN A 34 10.73 -21.05 21.08
C ASN A 34 11.70 -20.05 20.43
N PHE A 35 11.26 -18.81 20.29
CA PHE A 35 12.01 -17.73 19.64
C PHE A 35 12.50 -16.74 20.70
N SER A 36 13.80 -16.47 20.70
CA SER A 36 14.50 -15.64 21.71
C SER A 36 15.15 -14.37 21.13
N LEU A 37 14.97 -14.10 19.83
CA LEU A 37 15.57 -12.95 19.14
C LEU A 37 14.57 -11.81 18.91
N GLN A 38 13.77 -11.47 19.94
CA GLN A 38 12.74 -10.43 19.85
C GLN A 38 13.32 -9.06 19.45
N HIS A 39 14.50 -8.69 19.98
CA HIS A 39 15.17 -7.42 19.65
C HIS A 39 15.52 -7.29 18.17
N ALA A 40 15.90 -8.40 17.51
CA ALA A 40 16.17 -8.42 16.08
C ALA A 40 14.86 -8.44 15.28
N TRP A 41 13.88 -9.26 15.70
CA TRP A 41 12.63 -9.46 14.99
C TRP A 41 11.73 -8.23 14.95
N GLY A 42 11.71 -7.41 16.02
CA GLY A 42 10.86 -6.22 16.08
C GLY A 42 11.12 -5.20 14.97
N LYS A 43 12.32 -5.20 14.38
CA LYS A 43 12.69 -4.32 13.26
C LYS A 43 12.30 -4.86 11.89
N PHE A 44 12.14 -6.18 11.78
CA PHE A 44 11.98 -6.90 10.52
C PHE A 44 10.75 -7.81 10.52
N ASP A 45 9.67 -7.42 11.20
CA ASP A 45 8.42 -8.18 11.21
C ASP A 45 7.79 -8.20 9.81
N CYS A 46 8.28 -9.11 8.97
CA CYS A 46 7.90 -9.26 7.57
C CYS A 46 6.86 -10.37 7.37
N GLN A 47 6.41 -11.04 8.44
CA GLN A 47 5.52 -12.20 8.35
C GLN A 47 4.25 -11.87 7.57
N THR A 48 3.59 -10.75 7.90
CA THR A 48 2.37 -10.33 7.21
C THR A 48 2.64 -9.91 5.77
N GLN A 49 3.82 -9.34 5.49
CA GLN A 49 4.22 -8.95 4.14
C GLN A 49 4.51 -10.16 3.24
N LEU A 50 5.12 -11.22 3.79
CA LEU A 50 5.34 -12.46 3.06
C LEU A 50 4.01 -13.17 2.78
N LEU A 51 3.12 -13.22 3.78
CA LEU A 51 1.79 -13.81 3.62
C LEU A 51 0.97 -13.12 2.53
N THR A 52 0.98 -11.78 2.44
CA THR A 52 0.26 -11.07 1.39
C THR A 52 0.86 -11.32 0.01
N ARG A 53 2.19 -11.43 -0.10
CA ARG A 53 2.86 -11.82 -1.35
C ARG A 53 2.48 -13.22 -1.81
N GLU A 54 2.43 -14.19 -0.90
CA GLU A 54 1.98 -15.56 -1.20
C GLU A 54 0.54 -15.58 -1.69
N ALA A 55 -0.34 -14.76 -1.09
CA ALA A 55 -1.73 -14.63 -1.51
C ALA A 55 -1.89 -13.97 -2.90
N PHE A 56 -0.93 -13.16 -3.34
CA PHE A 56 -0.95 -12.56 -4.68
C PHE A 56 -0.64 -13.57 -5.79
N VAL A 57 0.22 -14.55 -5.55
CA VAL A 57 0.60 -15.57 -6.56
C VAL A 57 -0.60 -16.26 -7.22
N PRO A 58 -1.60 -16.81 -6.49
CA PRO A 58 -2.77 -17.42 -7.10
C PRO A 58 -3.69 -16.39 -7.79
N LEU A 59 -3.72 -15.14 -7.33
CA LEU A 59 -4.48 -14.07 -7.97
C LEU A 59 -3.87 -13.71 -9.31
N MET A 60 -2.55 -13.50 -9.35
CA MET A 60 -1.79 -13.24 -10.59
C MET A 60 -1.96 -14.37 -11.61
N LYS A 61 -1.97 -15.63 -11.14
CA LYS A 61 -2.18 -16.80 -12.01
C LYS A 61 -3.56 -16.80 -12.68
N ARG A 62 -4.59 -16.27 -12.00
CA ARG A 62 -5.98 -16.26 -12.51
C ARG A 62 -6.28 -15.02 -13.33
N ASN A 63 -5.90 -13.85 -12.84
CA ASN A 63 -6.09 -12.58 -13.52
C ASN A 63 -4.94 -11.62 -13.18
N PRO A 64 -3.96 -11.42 -14.10
CA PRO A 64 -2.83 -10.53 -13.86
C PRO A 64 -3.21 -9.03 -13.91
N GLU A 65 -4.30 -8.67 -14.61
CA GLU A 65 -4.70 -7.26 -14.83
C GLU A 65 -5.13 -6.55 -13.54
N VAL A 66 -5.44 -7.32 -12.49
CA VAL A 66 -5.77 -6.79 -11.15
C VAL A 66 -4.65 -5.92 -10.59
N PHE A 67 -3.41 -6.19 -11.01
CA PHE A 67 -2.23 -5.47 -10.51
C PHE A 67 -1.86 -4.25 -11.35
N ASP A 68 -2.48 -4.04 -12.51
CA ASP A 68 -2.08 -2.98 -13.47
C ASP A 68 -2.14 -1.58 -12.86
N CYS A 69 -3.15 -1.33 -12.03
CA CYS A 69 -3.30 -0.06 -11.31
C CYS A 69 -2.14 0.22 -10.33
N ASP A 70 -1.50 -0.83 -9.81
CA ASP A 70 -0.46 -0.77 -8.79
C ASP A 70 0.92 -1.20 -9.29
N ILE A 71 1.08 -1.50 -10.59
CA ILE A 71 2.37 -1.89 -11.18
C ILE A 71 3.47 -0.88 -10.86
N ALA A 72 3.17 0.42 -10.88
CA ALA A 72 4.13 1.46 -10.52
C ALA A 72 4.56 1.40 -9.04
N ASN A 73 3.67 0.97 -8.14
CA ASN A 73 3.90 0.86 -6.70
C ASN A 73 4.71 -0.40 -6.33
N PHE A 74 4.71 -1.43 -7.19
CA PHE A 74 5.47 -2.66 -6.95
C PHE A 74 6.97 -2.55 -7.27
N HIS A 75 7.44 -1.39 -7.77
CA HIS A 75 8.82 -1.17 -8.20
C HIS A 75 9.37 -2.33 -9.07
N PRO A 76 8.67 -2.71 -10.16
CA PRO A 76 9.09 -3.80 -11.02
C PRO A 76 10.47 -3.52 -11.61
N VAL A 77 11.33 -4.54 -11.56
CA VAL A 77 12.62 -4.53 -12.25
C VAL A 77 12.38 -5.00 -13.68
N TYR A 78 12.53 -4.10 -14.64
CA TYR A 78 12.41 -4.42 -16.06
C TYR A 78 13.75 -4.92 -16.57
N PHE A 79 13.76 -6.12 -17.14
CA PHE A 79 14.94 -6.67 -17.81
C PHE A 79 15.06 -6.24 -19.29
N SER A 80 14.20 -5.34 -19.75
CA SER A 80 14.22 -4.78 -21.10
C SER A 80 15.20 -3.61 -21.19
N LEU A 81 15.85 -3.44 -22.36
CA LEU A 81 16.76 -2.33 -22.67
C LEU A 81 16.08 -0.95 -22.52
N MET A 82 14.77 -0.90 -22.70
CA MET A 82 13.95 0.29 -22.46
C MET A 82 12.86 -0.06 -21.46
N LYS A 83 12.64 0.83 -20.50
CA LYS A 83 11.44 0.79 -19.67
C LYS A 83 10.23 0.97 -20.62
N PRO A 84 9.20 0.12 -20.56
CA PRO A 84 8.01 0.33 -21.38
C PRO A 84 7.47 1.74 -21.12
N SER A 85 7.49 2.58 -22.16
CA SER A 85 7.07 3.97 -22.11
C SER A 85 5.55 4.03 -22.21
N GLY A 86 4.90 3.77 -21.08
CA GLY A 86 3.46 3.87 -20.93
C GLY A 86 3.11 3.40 -19.54
N ASP A 87 2.73 4.33 -18.66
CA ASP A 87 1.80 3.95 -17.61
C ASP A 87 0.57 3.38 -18.32
N ILE A 88 0.11 2.19 -17.93
CA ILE A 88 -1.00 1.48 -18.60
C ILE A 88 -2.28 2.36 -18.63
N TYR A 89 -2.36 3.34 -17.74
CA TYR A 89 -3.40 4.36 -17.68
C TYR A 89 -2.81 5.77 -17.48
N PRO A 90 -2.35 6.46 -18.55
CA PRO A 90 -1.69 7.76 -18.43
C PRO A 90 -2.61 8.86 -17.88
N GLU A 91 -3.91 8.76 -18.16
CA GLU A 91 -4.94 9.70 -17.68
C GLU A 91 -5.17 9.58 -16.17
N ALA A 92 -5.17 8.36 -15.62
CA ALA A 92 -5.35 8.12 -14.19
C ALA A 92 -4.14 8.59 -13.36
N VAL A 93 -2.93 8.46 -13.90
CA VAL A 93 -1.70 8.95 -13.24
C VAL A 93 -1.63 10.48 -13.27
N ALA A 94 -2.04 11.11 -14.37
CA ALA A 94 -2.16 12.56 -14.43
C ALA A 94 -3.22 13.09 -13.45
N ALA A 95 -4.37 12.42 -13.35
CA ALA A 95 -5.44 12.77 -12.42
C ALA A 95 -5.02 12.65 -10.95
N THR A 96 -4.30 11.58 -10.58
CA THR A 96 -3.80 11.40 -9.20
C THR A 96 -2.71 12.40 -8.82
N LYS A 97 -1.78 12.72 -9.73
CA LYS A 97 -0.79 13.80 -9.52
C LYS A 97 -1.45 15.17 -9.41
N ALA A 98 -2.46 15.46 -10.22
CA ALA A 98 -3.20 16.70 -10.12
C ALA A 98 -3.96 16.80 -8.78
N ALA A 99 -4.57 15.70 -8.34
CA ALA A 99 -5.26 15.63 -7.05
C ALA A 99 -4.32 15.78 -5.85
N SER A 100 -3.12 15.16 -5.89
CA SER A 100 -2.13 15.32 -4.81
C SER A 100 -1.58 16.75 -4.74
N GLN A 101 -1.31 17.39 -5.87
CA GLN A 101 -0.85 18.77 -5.93
C GLN A 101 -1.91 19.78 -5.47
N LEU A 102 -3.19 19.49 -5.70
CA LEU A 102 -4.30 20.29 -5.17
C LEU A 102 -4.43 20.13 -3.66
N ALA A 103 -4.34 18.89 -3.14
CA ALA A 103 -4.38 18.63 -1.70
C ALA A 103 -3.20 19.29 -0.95
N GLU A 104 -2.00 19.28 -1.53
CA GLU A 104 -0.83 19.98 -0.97
C GLU A 104 -1.01 21.51 -0.97
N LYS A 105 -1.59 22.07 -2.03
CA LYS A 105 -1.89 23.51 -2.10
C LYS A 105 -2.98 23.93 -1.12
N GLU A 106 -3.97 23.09 -0.87
CA GLU A 106 -5.02 23.33 0.12
C GLU A 106 -4.48 23.25 1.55
N ALA A 107 -3.63 22.27 1.86
CA ALA A 107 -2.96 22.16 3.15
C ALA A 107 -2.06 23.38 3.45
N LEU A 108 -1.33 23.88 2.46
CA LEU A 108 -0.50 25.09 2.60
C LEU A 108 -1.33 26.37 2.79
N LYS A 109 -2.54 26.46 2.24
CA LYS A 109 -3.44 27.59 2.46
C LYS A 109 -4.06 27.59 3.86
N GLU A 110 -4.37 26.42 4.40
CA GLU A 110 -4.87 26.26 5.77
C GLU A 110 -3.80 26.56 6.83
N GLU A 111 -2.51 26.32 6.53
CA GLU A 111 -1.39 26.72 7.41
C GLU A 111 -1.12 28.23 7.41
N GLN A 112 -1.39 28.93 6.30
CA GLN A 112 -1.16 30.39 6.18
C GLN A 112 -2.31 31.26 6.73
N THR A 113 -3.45 30.65 7.09
CA THR A 113 -4.63 31.35 7.61
C THR A 113 -4.83 31.18 9.12
N LYS A 114 -3.87 30.54 9.81
CA LYS A 114 -3.74 30.52 11.28
C LYS A 114 -2.63 31.44 11.73
#